data_AF-A0A930UM51-F1
#
_entry.id   AF-A0A930UM51-F1
#
_cell.length_a   1.000
_cell.length_b   1.000
_cell.length_c   1.000
_cell.angle_alpha   90.00
_cell.angle_beta   90.00
_cell.angle_gamma   90.00
#
_symmetry.space_group_name_H-M   'P 1'
#
loop_
_entity.id
_entity.type
_entity.pdbx_description
1 polymer ?
#
loop_
_entity_poly.entity_id
_entity_poly.type
_entity_poly.pdbx_seq_one_letter_code
_entity_poly.pdbx_strand_id
1 'polypeptide(L)'
;LGTIGGKGETVYLSSGDTVTLGGWTANSMTVSAWGDIHGWGAITASLFSGLVKWSVGDGAGGYVTHTGNIFLTNPNNRIGVFHLPDAGTIGIVNSAAVTLSAMNVANLSVRSQRSILQVGALTVRNLAVFEAYSVDHAGASDETFHYDISLGELANRFGSLSLIGRSVNIRDVLDGVVLQDVRAGVVSLTVEDNGYVRGAGAVTASTLWVGGWSGANGTVLLTHQANRIGTVSLGAAGQTAALHNAQDLSLAEASLGTLSVSVSGTFSPASSDNTITHLWATAAALTLSNAADLTLHDIRISGALTLRVAADILQLVGAGVSVVGGGVDISAGGSVSLSNLSASDGLGTVRAAGSIYLSRLGVARLSIRSGEGATIDRVGPAAQALGDLTLLGVSVAGDLSVRVDGSLLMPGAVTVGGLVSAALTVAGRRGDLTMSHAANRINTVAVRGDHAVIHDADGDLTLGDALLSGGLTVSASGVITGAVGTISVGSSALIS
;
A
#
# COMPACT_ATOMS: atom_id res chain seq x y z
N LEU A 1 47.70 -27.33 11.15
CA LEU A 1 48.35 -27.85 9.92
C LEU A 1 48.45 -26.72 8.90
N GLY A 2 49.59 -26.58 8.21
CA GLY A 2 49.82 -25.52 7.21
C GLY A 2 48.93 -25.63 5.97
N THR A 3 49.05 -24.67 5.04
CA THR A 3 48.28 -24.63 3.79
C THR A 3 48.54 -25.87 2.94
N ILE A 4 47.50 -26.64 2.65
CA ILE A 4 47.59 -27.81 1.76
C ILE A 4 47.06 -27.41 0.38
N GLY A 5 47.82 -27.67 -0.69
CA GLY A 5 47.43 -27.44 -2.10
C GLY A 5 47.62 -28.71 -2.94
N GLY A 6 46.85 -28.90 -4.01
CA GLY A 6 46.94 -30.12 -4.83
C GLY A 6 45.98 -30.23 -6.02
N LYS A 7 46.21 -31.27 -6.84
CA LYS A 7 45.36 -31.69 -7.97
C LYS A 7 45.05 -33.18 -7.87
N GLY A 8 43.81 -33.61 -8.15
CA GLY A 8 43.46 -35.05 -8.17
C GLY A 8 42.01 -35.32 -8.57
N GLU A 9 41.66 -36.54 -8.96
CA GLU A 9 40.27 -36.87 -9.33
C GLU A 9 39.34 -36.86 -8.11
N THR A 10 39.71 -37.57 -7.03
CA THR A 10 38.98 -37.58 -5.76
C THR A 10 39.95 -37.31 -4.60
N VAL A 11 39.61 -36.36 -3.73
CA VAL A 11 40.45 -35.94 -2.60
C VAL A 11 39.69 -36.15 -1.30
N TYR A 12 40.29 -36.86 -0.34
CA TYR A 12 39.77 -37.01 1.02
C TYR A 12 40.77 -36.42 2.02
N LEU A 13 40.34 -35.42 2.78
CA LEU A 13 41.11 -34.80 3.86
C LEU A 13 40.34 -34.98 5.16
N SER A 14 40.98 -35.52 6.19
CA SER A 14 40.41 -35.63 7.53
C SER A 14 41.43 -35.10 8.55
N SER A 15 40.96 -34.26 9.48
CA SER A 15 41.79 -33.69 10.54
C SER A 15 41.03 -33.61 11.86
N GLY A 16 41.73 -33.82 12.97
CA GLY A 16 41.21 -33.55 14.32
C GLY A 16 41.31 -32.07 14.74
N ASP A 17 41.77 -31.19 13.85
CA ASP A 17 42.04 -29.77 14.11
C ASP A 17 41.55 -28.87 12.96
N THR A 18 41.92 -27.59 12.98
CA THR A 18 41.66 -26.62 11.90
C THR A 18 42.39 -27.01 10.60
N VAL A 19 41.68 -26.98 9.48
CA VAL A 19 42.20 -27.25 8.13
C VAL A 19 42.28 -25.96 7.32
N THR A 20 43.44 -25.68 6.74
CA THR A 20 43.64 -24.57 5.79
C THR A 20 43.97 -25.12 4.40
N LEU A 21 43.10 -24.90 3.43
CA LEU A 21 43.26 -25.31 2.04
C LEU A 21 43.73 -24.12 1.21
N GLY A 22 44.59 -24.34 0.21
CA GLY A 22 44.79 -23.32 -0.80
C GLY A 22 45.20 -23.78 -2.19
N GLY A 23 44.51 -23.25 -3.20
CA GLY A 23 44.76 -23.52 -4.62
C GLY A 23 44.55 -24.99 -5.01
N TRP A 24 43.31 -25.47 -4.97
CA TRP A 24 42.98 -26.86 -5.29
C TRP A 24 42.17 -27.01 -6.58
N THR A 25 42.41 -28.10 -7.30
CA THR A 25 41.56 -28.51 -8.43
C THR A 25 41.29 -30.01 -8.34
N ALA A 26 40.03 -30.40 -8.16
CA ALA A 26 39.63 -31.81 -8.13
C ALA A 26 38.32 -32.08 -8.91
N ASN A 27 37.95 -33.34 -9.14
CA ASN A 27 36.59 -33.64 -9.61
C ASN A 27 35.63 -33.78 -8.42
N SER A 28 36.09 -34.43 -7.35
CA SER A 28 35.38 -34.58 -6.08
C SER A 28 36.32 -34.31 -4.90
N MET A 29 35.83 -33.63 -3.87
CA MET A 29 36.60 -33.34 -2.67
C MET A 29 35.74 -33.52 -1.43
N THR A 30 36.25 -34.29 -0.47
CA THR A 30 35.73 -34.41 0.88
C THR A 30 36.74 -33.90 1.89
N VAL A 31 36.30 -32.98 2.74
CA VAL A 31 37.10 -32.41 3.83
C VAL A 31 36.32 -32.58 5.12
N SER A 32 36.95 -33.20 6.10
CA SER A 32 36.42 -33.41 7.45
C SER A 32 37.41 -32.80 8.46
N ALA A 33 36.94 -31.97 9.37
CA ALA A 33 37.75 -31.31 10.38
C ALA A 33 36.96 -31.17 11.69
N TRP A 34 37.60 -31.33 12.85
CA TRP A 34 36.97 -31.02 14.14
C TRP A 34 37.07 -29.52 14.47
N GLY A 35 38.11 -28.83 13.96
CA GLY A 35 38.26 -27.37 14.04
C GLY A 35 37.64 -26.63 12.85
N ASP A 36 38.06 -25.38 12.63
CA ASP A 36 37.59 -24.55 11.51
C ASP A 36 38.13 -25.06 10.15
N ILE A 37 37.42 -24.78 9.07
CA ILE A 37 37.90 -25.01 7.69
C ILE A 37 38.05 -23.67 6.97
N HIS A 38 39.28 -23.31 6.60
CA HIS A 38 39.60 -22.11 5.84
C HIS A 38 40.08 -22.46 4.43
N GLY A 39 39.49 -21.87 3.39
CA GLY A 39 39.98 -21.96 2.02
C GLY A 39 40.56 -20.63 1.53
N TRP A 40 41.84 -20.62 1.13
CA TRP A 40 42.57 -19.46 0.58
C TRP A 40 43.09 -19.76 -0.82
N GLY A 41 42.69 -18.98 -1.84
CA GLY A 41 43.01 -19.31 -3.24
C GLY A 41 41.86 -20.05 -3.93
N ALA A 42 41.90 -20.18 -5.26
CA ALA A 42 40.80 -20.78 -6.01
C ALA A 42 40.69 -22.28 -5.73
N ILE A 43 39.52 -22.73 -5.28
CA ILE A 43 39.16 -24.14 -5.14
C ILE A 43 38.17 -24.48 -6.26
N THR A 44 38.58 -25.36 -7.17
CA THR A 44 37.78 -25.79 -8.31
C THR A 44 37.39 -27.26 -8.16
N ALA A 45 36.09 -27.55 -8.22
CA ALA A 45 35.57 -28.91 -8.37
C ALA A 45 34.82 -29.01 -9.71
N SER A 46 35.35 -29.71 -10.71
CA SER A 46 34.78 -29.67 -12.08
C SER A 46 33.58 -30.60 -12.29
N LEU A 47 32.54 -30.03 -12.95
CA LEU A 47 31.29 -30.63 -13.44
C LEU A 47 31.56 -31.94 -14.21
N PHE A 48 30.99 -33.08 -13.83
CA PHE A 48 29.73 -33.59 -14.40
C PHE A 48 28.93 -34.51 -13.43
N SER A 49 29.48 -34.79 -12.27
CA SER A 49 28.85 -35.56 -11.17
C SER A 49 29.61 -35.35 -9.84
N GLY A 50 30.55 -34.38 -9.84
CA GLY A 50 31.48 -34.08 -8.77
C GLY A 50 30.79 -33.43 -7.59
N LEU A 51 30.36 -34.25 -6.65
CA LEU A 51 29.82 -33.80 -5.38
C LEU A 51 31.00 -33.42 -4.47
N VAL A 52 31.18 -32.13 -4.19
CA VAL A 52 32.05 -31.70 -3.08
C VAL A 52 31.29 -31.98 -1.79
N LYS A 53 31.41 -33.21 -1.29
CA LYS A 53 30.84 -33.60 0.00
C LYS A 53 31.78 -33.12 1.08
N TRP A 54 31.51 -31.98 1.69
CA TRP A 54 32.12 -31.67 2.99
C TRP A 54 31.34 -32.42 4.06
N SER A 55 31.51 -33.75 4.06
CA SER A 55 30.96 -34.62 5.09
C SER A 55 31.97 -34.74 6.22
N VAL A 56 31.52 -34.39 7.41
CA VAL A 56 32.22 -34.70 8.66
C VAL A 56 31.99 -36.19 8.95
N GLY A 57 33.06 -36.95 9.24
CA GLY A 57 32.99 -38.38 9.59
C GLY A 57 32.09 -38.62 10.83
N ASP A 58 31.47 -39.79 11.02
CA ASP A 58 32.08 -41.11 10.83
C ASP A 58 31.24 -42.09 10.00
N GLY A 59 31.88 -43.19 9.60
CA GLY A 59 31.31 -44.22 8.72
C GLY A 59 29.90 -44.67 9.12
N ALA A 60 29.08 -44.90 8.09
CA ALA A 60 27.76 -45.52 8.15
C ALA A 60 26.72 -44.82 9.08
N GLY A 61 25.93 -43.93 8.50
CA GLY A 61 24.51 -43.77 8.89
C GLY A 61 24.17 -42.86 10.09
N GLY A 62 25.07 -42.02 10.59
CA GLY A 62 24.79 -41.09 11.69
C GLY A 62 24.68 -39.63 11.24
N TYR A 63 23.68 -38.90 11.76
CA TYR A 63 23.64 -37.43 11.74
C TYR A 63 24.83 -36.89 12.57
N VAL A 64 25.60 -35.92 12.04
CA VAL A 64 26.82 -35.40 12.68
C VAL A 64 26.72 -33.90 12.91
N THR A 65 26.92 -33.50 14.17
CA THR A 65 26.96 -32.12 14.67
C THR A 65 28.39 -31.58 14.69
N HIS A 66 28.68 -30.49 13.97
CA HIS A 66 29.91 -29.71 14.12
C HIS A 66 29.59 -28.33 14.73
N THR A 67 30.52 -27.77 15.51
CA THR A 67 30.36 -26.49 16.24
C THR A 67 31.25 -25.35 15.74
N GLY A 68 32.19 -25.61 14.82
CA GLY A 68 33.12 -24.62 14.27
C GLY A 68 32.62 -23.95 12.97
N ASN A 69 33.45 -23.08 12.41
CA ASN A 69 33.11 -22.24 11.26
C ASN A 69 33.75 -22.72 9.95
N ILE A 70 33.12 -22.34 8.84
CA ILE A 70 33.57 -22.68 7.49
C ILE A 70 33.69 -21.40 6.66
N PHE A 71 34.88 -21.08 6.17
CA PHE A 71 35.13 -19.88 5.36
C PHE A 71 35.81 -20.20 4.02
N LEU A 72 35.08 -19.95 2.95
CA LEU A 72 35.55 -20.01 1.56
C LEU A 72 35.56 -18.60 0.97
N THR A 73 36.67 -17.88 1.12
CA THR A 73 36.71 -16.44 0.84
C THR A 73 37.17 -16.08 -0.57
N ASN A 74 37.72 -17.04 -1.32
CA ASN A 74 38.24 -16.75 -2.65
C ASN A 74 37.10 -16.57 -3.69
N PRO A 75 37.02 -15.42 -4.40
CA PRO A 75 35.94 -15.19 -5.36
C PRO A 75 35.99 -16.13 -6.56
N ASN A 76 37.15 -16.72 -6.89
CA ASN A 76 37.34 -17.64 -8.00
C ASN A 76 37.03 -19.11 -7.65
N ASN A 77 36.46 -19.39 -6.48
CA ASN A 77 35.96 -20.73 -6.20
C ASN A 77 34.93 -21.13 -7.26
N ARG A 78 34.90 -22.42 -7.60
CA ARG A 78 33.95 -23.03 -8.54
C ARG A 78 33.44 -24.34 -7.94
N ILE A 79 32.53 -24.23 -6.99
CA ILE A 79 31.92 -25.36 -6.29
C ILE A 79 30.43 -25.40 -6.68
N GLY A 80 29.97 -26.54 -7.21
CA GLY A 80 28.60 -26.68 -7.71
C GLY A 80 27.57 -26.95 -6.61
N VAL A 81 27.88 -27.82 -5.64
CA VAL A 81 26.93 -28.27 -4.60
C VAL A 81 27.61 -28.22 -3.24
N PHE A 82 26.93 -27.65 -2.25
CA PHE A 82 27.35 -27.67 -0.84
C PHE A 82 26.42 -28.54 0.00
N HIS A 83 27.00 -29.44 0.80
CA HIS A 83 26.29 -30.26 1.79
C HIS A 83 26.97 -30.12 3.14
N LEU A 84 26.29 -29.48 4.10
CA LEU A 84 26.83 -29.02 5.39
C LEU A 84 25.75 -29.23 6.47
N PRO A 85 25.60 -30.45 7.01
CA PRO A 85 24.42 -30.82 7.78
C PRO A 85 24.29 -30.07 9.11
N ASP A 86 25.38 -29.74 9.80
CA ASP A 86 25.38 -28.95 11.05
C ASP A 86 26.70 -28.18 11.20
N ALA A 87 26.67 -26.83 11.31
CA ALA A 87 27.86 -26.01 11.54
C ALA A 87 27.54 -24.70 12.28
N GLY A 88 28.58 -24.01 12.77
CA GLY A 88 28.47 -22.67 13.36
C GLY A 88 28.13 -21.59 12.34
N THR A 89 29.11 -20.80 11.94
CA THR A 89 28.97 -19.79 10.87
C THR A 89 29.59 -20.29 9.57
N ILE A 90 28.85 -20.17 8.47
CA ILE A 90 29.32 -20.54 7.13
C ILE A 90 29.41 -19.30 6.24
N GLY A 91 30.57 -19.05 5.63
CA GLY A 91 30.80 -18.02 4.63
C GLY A 91 31.29 -18.62 3.31
N ILE A 92 30.51 -18.46 2.23
CA ILE A 92 30.83 -18.95 0.89
C ILE A 92 30.93 -17.75 -0.06
N VAL A 93 32.06 -17.64 -0.77
CA VAL A 93 32.23 -16.77 -1.94
C VAL A 93 32.54 -17.66 -3.15
N ASN A 94 31.71 -17.59 -4.19
CA ASN A 94 31.79 -18.47 -5.37
C ASN A 94 31.64 -17.68 -6.69
N SER A 95 32.42 -18.05 -7.71
CA SER A 95 32.27 -17.49 -9.07
C SER A 95 31.21 -18.20 -9.92
N ALA A 96 30.81 -19.41 -9.50
CA ALA A 96 29.81 -20.22 -10.17
C ALA A 96 28.45 -20.15 -9.44
N ALA A 97 27.42 -20.73 -10.07
CA ALA A 97 26.13 -20.91 -9.41
C ALA A 97 26.32 -21.80 -8.16
N VAL A 98 25.59 -21.50 -7.10
CA VAL A 98 25.66 -22.24 -5.84
C VAL A 98 24.37 -23.03 -5.67
N THR A 99 24.48 -24.35 -5.53
CA THR A 99 23.37 -25.19 -5.09
C THR A 99 23.54 -25.58 -3.62
N LEU A 100 22.59 -25.16 -2.78
CA LEU A 100 22.53 -25.47 -1.35
C LEU A 100 21.64 -26.68 -1.13
N SER A 101 22.21 -27.73 -0.54
CA SER A 101 21.42 -28.86 -0.03
C SER A 101 20.95 -28.58 1.40
N ALA A 102 20.38 -29.58 2.07
CA ALA A 102 19.91 -29.40 3.44
C ALA A 102 21.05 -28.97 4.40
N MET A 103 20.79 -27.95 5.22
CA MET A 103 21.75 -27.39 6.19
C MET A 103 21.04 -26.93 7.47
N ASN A 104 21.68 -27.08 8.61
CA ASN A 104 21.26 -26.52 9.90
C ASN A 104 22.42 -25.72 10.53
N VAL A 105 22.33 -24.40 10.49
CA VAL A 105 23.46 -23.53 10.85
C VAL A 105 23.03 -22.35 11.72
N ALA A 106 23.98 -21.77 12.45
CA ALA A 106 23.72 -20.57 13.23
C ALA A 106 23.62 -19.34 12.32
N ASN A 107 24.63 -19.12 11.48
CA ASN A 107 24.66 -18.05 10.48
C ASN A 107 25.11 -18.61 9.13
N LEU A 108 24.52 -18.10 8.05
CA LEU A 108 24.86 -18.48 6.68
C LEU A 108 25.12 -17.22 5.86
N SER A 109 26.26 -17.14 5.19
CA SER A 109 26.57 -16.07 4.25
C SER A 109 26.99 -16.69 2.92
N VAL A 110 26.21 -16.51 1.87
CA VAL A 110 26.49 -17.03 0.53
C VAL A 110 26.54 -15.88 -0.44
N ARG A 111 27.71 -15.67 -1.04
CA ARG A 111 27.96 -14.67 -2.07
C ARG A 111 28.37 -15.38 -3.35
N SER A 112 27.56 -15.25 -4.39
CA SER A 112 27.69 -15.95 -5.65
C SER A 112 27.73 -14.97 -6.81
N GLN A 113 28.60 -15.21 -7.79
CA GLN A 113 28.63 -14.42 -9.02
C GLN A 113 27.59 -14.88 -10.06
N ARG A 114 26.71 -15.81 -9.67
CA ARG A 114 25.60 -16.41 -10.44
C ARG A 114 24.44 -16.74 -9.50
N SER A 115 23.40 -17.40 -10.00
CA SER A 115 22.23 -17.78 -9.21
C SER A 115 22.56 -18.64 -7.98
N ILE A 116 21.76 -18.49 -6.94
CA ILE A 116 21.78 -19.34 -5.74
C ILE A 116 20.49 -20.17 -5.76
N LEU A 117 20.63 -21.49 -5.76
CA LEU A 117 19.53 -22.45 -5.79
C LEU A 117 19.55 -23.31 -4.55
N GLN A 118 18.39 -23.56 -3.97
CA GLN A 118 18.19 -24.53 -2.92
C GLN A 118 17.57 -25.82 -3.48
N VAL A 119 18.02 -26.98 -2.97
CA VAL A 119 17.45 -28.32 -3.27
C VAL A 119 17.12 -29.15 -2.02
N GLY A 120 17.33 -28.60 -0.82
CA GLY A 120 16.97 -29.24 0.43
C GLY A 120 16.86 -28.23 1.57
N ALA A 121 16.09 -28.55 2.61
CA ALA A 121 15.67 -27.63 3.66
C ALA A 121 16.82 -26.90 4.39
N LEU A 122 16.70 -25.58 4.54
CA LEU A 122 17.66 -24.75 5.25
C LEU A 122 17.07 -24.30 6.59
N THR A 123 17.77 -24.57 7.68
CA THR A 123 17.50 -24.02 9.01
C THR A 123 18.63 -23.08 9.38
N VAL A 124 18.36 -21.76 9.39
CA VAL A 124 19.34 -20.74 9.82
C VAL A 124 18.77 -20.00 11.01
N ARG A 125 19.38 -20.19 12.19
CA ARG A 125 18.80 -19.72 13.46
C ARG A 125 18.89 -18.20 13.64
N ASN A 126 19.96 -17.59 13.16
CA ASN A 126 20.21 -16.16 13.29
C ASN A 126 20.06 -15.48 11.93
N LEU A 127 21.16 -15.02 11.33
CA LEU A 127 21.15 -14.29 10.05
C LEU A 127 21.57 -15.19 8.89
N ALA A 128 20.77 -15.21 7.83
CA ALA A 128 21.17 -15.70 6.52
C ALA A 128 21.34 -14.52 5.55
N VAL A 129 22.53 -14.43 4.94
CA VAL A 129 22.89 -13.44 3.93
C VAL A 129 23.08 -14.15 2.60
N PHE A 130 22.32 -13.75 1.58
CA PHE A 130 22.47 -14.27 0.23
C PHE A 130 22.66 -13.13 -0.77
N GLU A 131 23.77 -13.15 -1.50
CA GLU A 131 24.11 -12.15 -2.51
C GLU A 131 24.41 -12.84 -3.84
N ALA A 132 23.59 -12.60 -4.85
CA ALA A 132 23.77 -13.12 -6.21
C ALA A 132 24.01 -11.95 -7.18
N TYR A 133 25.26 -11.67 -7.52
CA TYR A 133 25.70 -10.45 -8.23
C TYR A 133 26.54 -10.75 -9.48
N SER A 134 26.58 -9.86 -10.47
CA SER A 134 27.52 -9.98 -11.60
C SER A 134 28.84 -9.26 -11.29
N VAL A 135 29.97 -9.85 -11.68
CA VAL A 135 31.32 -9.29 -11.49
C VAL A 135 31.67 -8.21 -12.51
N ASP A 136 31.03 -8.24 -13.68
CA ASP A 136 31.35 -7.34 -14.79
C ASP A 136 31.00 -5.87 -14.49
N HIS A 137 30.33 -5.63 -13.36
CA HIS A 137 29.87 -4.30 -12.94
C HIS A 137 30.15 -4.02 -11.46
N ALA A 138 31.24 -4.56 -10.90
CA ALA A 138 31.68 -4.27 -9.53
C ALA A 138 31.87 -2.74 -9.32
N GLY A 139 30.84 -2.07 -8.81
CA GLY A 139 30.82 -0.61 -8.60
C GLY A 139 29.65 0.12 -9.26
N ALA A 140 28.89 -0.52 -10.15
CA ALA A 140 27.63 0.05 -10.62
C ALA A 140 26.56 -0.22 -9.55
N SER A 141 25.98 0.85 -9.00
CA SER A 141 24.78 0.79 -8.16
C SER A 141 23.52 0.41 -8.94
N ASP A 142 23.67 -0.12 -10.15
CA ASP A 142 22.59 -0.30 -11.12
C ASP A 142 22.00 -1.70 -11.01
N GLU A 143 20.70 -1.77 -10.70
CA GLU A 143 19.96 -2.96 -10.29
C GLU A 143 19.77 -4.02 -11.40
N THR A 144 20.30 -3.74 -12.59
CA THR A 144 20.10 -4.52 -13.82
C THR A 144 20.94 -5.80 -13.90
N PHE A 145 21.96 -5.98 -13.04
CA PHE A 145 22.97 -7.03 -13.20
C PHE A 145 23.08 -8.03 -12.03
N HIS A 146 22.00 -8.26 -11.28
CA HIS A 146 21.94 -9.33 -10.28
C HIS A 146 21.43 -10.65 -10.87
N TYR A 147 21.65 -11.76 -10.16
CA TYR A 147 21.13 -13.09 -10.50
C TYR A 147 20.04 -13.53 -9.51
N ASP A 148 19.36 -14.63 -9.82
CA ASP A 148 18.20 -15.08 -9.04
C ASP A 148 18.61 -15.88 -7.79
N ILE A 149 17.82 -15.74 -6.73
CA ILE A 149 17.93 -16.49 -5.49
C ILE A 149 16.62 -17.29 -5.32
N SER A 150 16.74 -18.61 -5.25
CA SER A 150 15.59 -19.51 -5.05
C SER A 150 15.77 -20.35 -3.79
N LEU A 151 15.02 -20.00 -2.75
CA LEU A 151 14.94 -20.67 -1.45
C LEU A 151 13.54 -21.28 -1.26
N GLY A 152 13.12 -22.13 -2.21
CA GLY A 152 11.74 -22.58 -2.38
C GLY A 152 11.32 -23.83 -1.59
N GLU A 153 12.18 -24.36 -0.71
CA GLU A 153 11.85 -25.56 0.06
C GLU A 153 10.88 -25.27 1.21
N LEU A 154 9.94 -26.20 1.42
CA LEU A 154 8.86 -26.04 2.40
C LEU A 154 9.30 -26.20 3.86
N ALA A 155 10.42 -26.85 4.11
CA ALA A 155 10.89 -27.09 5.47
C ALA A 155 11.95 -26.06 5.92
N ASN A 156 12.02 -24.93 5.21
CA ASN A 156 12.87 -23.82 5.57
C ASN A 156 12.46 -23.16 6.87
N ARG A 157 13.46 -22.68 7.59
CA ARG A 157 13.30 -21.84 8.78
C ARG A 157 14.42 -20.81 8.84
N PHE A 158 14.07 -19.54 8.76
CA PHE A 158 15.04 -18.45 8.82
C PHE A 158 14.72 -17.51 9.99
N GLY A 159 15.70 -17.27 10.88
CA GLY A 159 15.56 -16.24 11.91
C GLY A 159 15.51 -14.82 11.32
N SER A 160 16.42 -14.51 10.39
CA SER A 160 16.49 -13.24 9.67
C SER A 160 17.15 -13.42 8.31
N LEU A 161 16.68 -12.67 7.32
CA LEU A 161 17.18 -12.72 5.93
C LEU A 161 17.69 -11.36 5.47
N SER A 162 18.88 -11.37 4.86
CA SER A 162 19.44 -10.27 4.07
C SER A 162 19.70 -10.79 2.66
N LEU A 163 19.12 -10.16 1.65
CA LEU A 163 19.03 -10.73 0.30
C LEU A 163 19.37 -9.66 -0.74
N ILE A 164 20.30 -9.98 -1.64
CA ILE A 164 20.61 -9.14 -2.81
C ILE A 164 20.57 -10.03 -4.04
N GLY A 165 19.55 -9.87 -4.87
CA GLY A 165 19.33 -10.67 -6.07
C GLY A 165 18.47 -9.92 -7.10
N ARG A 166 18.26 -10.50 -8.29
CA ARG A 166 17.39 -9.93 -9.33
C ARG A 166 15.94 -10.33 -9.14
N SER A 167 15.71 -11.63 -8.93
CA SER A 167 14.46 -12.21 -8.48
C SER A 167 14.75 -13.08 -7.26
N VAL A 168 13.94 -12.93 -6.21
CA VAL A 168 14.13 -13.63 -4.94
C VAL A 168 12.85 -14.38 -4.62
N ASN A 169 12.93 -15.70 -4.50
CA ASN A 169 11.85 -16.55 -4.03
C ASN A 169 12.21 -17.16 -2.68
N ILE A 170 11.35 -16.97 -1.69
CA ILE A 170 11.50 -17.45 -0.33
C ILE A 170 10.26 -18.22 0.04
N ARG A 171 10.46 -19.41 0.60
CA ARG A 171 9.43 -20.18 1.25
C ARG A 171 9.86 -20.47 2.67
N ASP A 172 9.05 -20.12 3.66
CA ASP A 172 9.20 -20.44 5.07
C ASP A 172 7.80 -20.86 5.59
N VAL A 173 7.70 -21.86 6.46
CA VAL A 173 6.40 -22.51 6.72
C VAL A 173 5.96 -22.42 8.18
N LEU A 174 6.81 -22.01 9.12
CA LEU A 174 6.54 -22.27 10.53
C LEU A 174 6.66 -21.08 11.49
N ASP A 175 7.61 -20.16 11.33
CA ASP A 175 7.95 -19.21 12.43
C ASP A 175 7.85 -17.71 12.04
N GLY A 176 7.48 -17.41 10.80
CA GLY A 176 7.51 -16.05 10.24
C GLY A 176 8.90 -15.63 9.78
N VAL A 177 8.96 -14.71 8.81
CA VAL A 177 10.21 -14.24 8.20
C VAL A 177 10.50 -12.79 8.57
N VAL A 178 11.71 -12.54 9.09
CA VAL A 178 12.24 -11.19 9.31
C VAL A 178 13.18 -10.80 8.16
N LEU A 179 12.79 -9.82 7.36
CA LEU A 179 13.58 -9.22 6.29
C LEU A 179 14.40 -8.06 6.87
N GLN A 180 15.73 -8.18 6.92
CA GLN A 180 16.58 -7.07 7.37
C GLN A 180 16.85 -6.11 6.20
N ASP A 181 17.81 -6.42 5.33
CA ASP A 181 18.07 -5.62 4.14
C ASP A 181 17.82 -6.47 2.90
N VAL A 182 16.73 -6.17 2.19
CA VAL A 182 16.33 -6.91 1.00
C VAL A 182 16.34 -5.99 -0.20
N ARG A 183 17.15 -6.37 -1.18
CA ARG A 183 17.22 -5.77 -2.50
C ARG A 183 16.97 -6.86 -3.53
N ALA A 184 15.69 -7.12 -3.78
CA ALA A 184 15.30 -7.84 -4.98
C ALA A 184 15.21 -6.79 -6.09
N GLY A 185 16.08 -6.87 -7.10
CA GLY A 185 16.19 -5.88 -8.16
C GLY A 185 14.95 -5.81 -9.05
N VAL A 186 15.16 -5.64 -10.35
CA VAL A 186 14.14 -5.24 -11.33
C VAL A 186 12.88 -6.13 -11.39
N VAL A 187 12.90 -7.38 -10.91
CA VAL A 187 11.85 -8.37 -11.24
C VAL A 187 10.85 -8.62 -10.12
N SER A 188 11.24 -9.28 -9.03
CA SER A 188 10.26 -9.68 -8.00
C SER A 188 10.90 -10.16 -6.70
N LEU A 189 10.19 -9.92 -5.59
CA LEU A 189 10.34 -10.60 -4.31
C LEU A 189 9.08 -11.41 -4.04
N THR A 190 9.20 -12.73 -3.94
CA THR A 190 8.12 -13.64 -3.58
C THR A 190 8.41 -14.20 -2.19
N VAL A 191 7.50 -14.00 -1.25
CA VAL A 191 7.57 -14.54 0.11
C VAL A 191 6.34 -15.39 0.36
N GLU A 192 6.53 -16.70 0.39
CA GLU A 192 5.53 -17.66 0.87
C GLU A 192 5.78 -17.94 2.35
N ASP A 193 4.90 -17.44 3.21
CA ASP A 193 4.96 -17.66 4.66
C ASP A 193 3.57 -17.81 5.28
N ASN A 194 3.43 -18.74 6.23
CA ASN A 194 2.17 -18.98 6.95
C ASN A 194 2.07 -18.22 8.29
N GLY A 195 3.15 -17.56 8.71
CA GLY A 195 3.31 -16.81 9.96
C GLY A 195 3.16 -15.31 9.76
N TYR A 196 4.25 -14.56 9.79
CA TYR A 196 4.26 -13.11 9.55
C TYR A 196 5.46 -12.74 8.67
N VAL A 197 5.34 -11.66 7.89
CA VAL A 197 6.46 -11.09 7.15
C VAL A 197 6.78 -9.73 7.73
N ARG A 198 7.94 -9.57 8.36
CA ARG A 198 8.34 -8.33 9.02
C ARG A 198 9.63 -7.77 8.42
N GLY A 199 9.60 -6.51 7.98
CA GLY A 199 10.78 -5.73 7.62
C GLY A 199 11.39 -5.09 8.87
N ALA A 200 12.60 -5.51 9.22
CA ALA A 200 13.45 -4.84 10.22
C ALA A 200 14.34 -3.75 9.60
N GLY A 201 14.62 -3.83 8.30
CA GLY A 201 15.33 -2.80 7.53
C GLY A 201 14.66 -2.52 6.19
N ALA A 202 15.43 -2.01 5.23
CA ALA A 202 14.88 -1.53 3.96
C ALA A 202 14.59 -2.69 2.99
N VAL A 203 13.38 -2.70 2.44
CA VAL A 203 12.96 -3.61 1.36
C VAL A 203 12.80 -2.81 0.08
N THR A 204 13.58 -3.16 -0.94
CA THR A 204 13.49 -2.63 -2.30
C THR A 204 13.10 -3.77 -3.24
N ALA A 205 12.00 -3.58 -3.98
CA ALA A 205 11.49 -4.54 -4.97
C ALA A 205 10.58 -3.85 -5.99
N SER A 206 10.66 -4.20 -7.26
CA SER A 206 9.68 -3.72 -8.24
C SER A 206 8.29 -4.30 -7.96
N THR A 207 8.23 -5.59 -7.67
CA THR A 207 7.02 -6.32 -7.26
C THR A 207 7.30 -7.15 -6.02
N LEU A 208 6.46 -7.04 -5.00
CA LEU A 208 6.43 -7.90 -3.83
C LEU A 208 5.13 -8.72 -3.86
N TRP A 209 5.24 -10.03 -3.82
CA TRP A 209 4.12 -10.92 -3.56
C TRP A 209 4.32 -11.58 -2.20
N VAL A 210 3.30 -11.52 -1.34
CA VAL A 210 3.26 -12.22 -0.06
C VAL A 210 2.02 -13.09 0.00
N GLY A 211 2.16 -14.37 0.32
CA GLY A 211 1.04 -15.30 0.44
C GLY A 211 1.33 -16.46 1.38
N GLY A 212 0.28 -17.18 1.76
CA GLY A 212 0.34 -18.36 2.62
C GLY A 212 -0.37 -19.55 1.97
N TRP A 213 0.04 -20.77 2.30
CA TRP A 213 -0.45 -21.99 1.65
C TRP A 213 -1.84 -22.43 2.14
N SER A 214 -2.24 -22.03 3.36
CA SER A 214 -3.49 -22.51 4.00
C SER A 214 -4.65 -21.51 4.02
N GLY A 215 -4.53 -20.37 3.32
CA GLY A 215 -5.63 -19.38 3.24
C GLY A 215 -5.88 -18.57 4.52
N ALA A 216 -5.05 -18.71 5.56
CA ALA A 216 -5.01 -17.83 6.71
C ALA A 216 -3.68 -17.07 6.68
N ASN A 217 -3.70 -15.75 6.52
CA ASN A 217 -2.49 -14.96 6.61
C ASN A 217 -2.51 -14.09 7.87
N GLY A 218 -1.55 -14.35 8.73
CA GLY A 218 -0.33 -13.58 8.81
C GLY A 218 -0.34 -12.08 8.57
N THR A 219 0.34 -11.37 9.47
CA THR A 219 0.58 -9.93 9.42
C THR A 219 1.77 -9.62 8.51
N VAL A 220 1.61 -8.67 7.58
CA VAL A 220 2.73 -8.11 6.80
C VAL A 220 3.09 -6.74 7.37
N LEU A 221 4.29 -6.59 7.92
CA LEU A 221 4.77 -5.37 8.57
C LEU A 221 6.05 -4.87 7.88
N LEU A 222 5.91 -3.98 6.90
CA LEU A 222 7.02 -3.35 6.17
C LEU A 222 7.02 -1.84 6.42
N THR A 223 7.36 -1.43 7.64
CA THR A 223 7.20 -0.03 8.10
C THR A 223 8.48 0.81 8.02
N HIS A 224 9.57 0.25 7.52
CA HIS A 224 10.82 0.98 7.42
C HIS A 224 10.73 2.16 6.43
N GLN A 225 11.21 3.33 6.84
CA GLN A 225 11.06 4.57 6.08
C GLN A 225 11.72 4.56 4.69
N ALA A 226 12.73 3.70 4.52
CA ALA A 226 13.49 3.57 3.28
C ALA A 226 12.97 2.48 2.33
N ASN A 227 11.83 1.86 2.62
CA ASN A 227 11.22 0.88 1.73
C ASN A 227 10.88 1.52 0.37
N ARG A 228 11.15 0.79 -0.72
CA ARG A 228 10.92 1.21 -2.10
C ARG A 228 10.35 0.04 -2.90
N ILE A 229 9.03 -0.12 -2.81
CA ILE A 229 8.28 -1.21 -3.40
C ILE A 229 7.32 -0.62 -4.44
N GLY A 230 7.40 -1.07 -5.68
CA GLY A 230 6.52 -0.58 -6.75
C GLY A 230 5.10 -1.13 -6.62
N THR A 231 4.98 -2.45 -6.70
CA THR A 231 3.70 -3.17 -6.60
C THR A 231 3.75 -4.18 -5.45
N VAL A 232 2.70 -4.22 -4.62
CA VAL A 232 2.50 -5.25 -3.60
C VAL A 232 1.26 -6.09 -3.93
N SER A 233 1.38 -7.41 -3.81
CA SER A 233 0.28 -8.36 -3.96
C SER A 233 0.20 -9.22 -2.72
N LEU A 234 -1.00 -9.32 -2.14
CA LEU A 234 -1.25 -10.01 -0.87
C LEU A 234 -2.22 -11.15 -1.14
N GLY A 235 -1.68 -12.37 -1.21
CA GLY A 235 -2.31 -13.54 -1.82
C GLY A 235 -3.44 -14.21 -1.05
N ALA A 236 -3.89 -13.68 0.10
CA ALA A 236 -5.10 -14.22 0.75
C ALA A 236 -6.00 -13.15 1.34
N ALA A 237 -7.28 -13.51 1.40
CA ALA A 237 -8.32 -12.71 2.02
C ALA A 237 -8.10 -12.54 3.53
N GLY A 238 -8.44 -11.36 4.07
CA GLY A 238 -8.45 -11.09 5.52
C GLY A 238 -7.10 -10.70 6.13
N GLN A 239 -6.08 -10.45 5.30
CA GLN A 239 -4.75 -10.05 5.78
C GLN A 239 -4.75 -8.71 6.52
N THR A 240 -3.86 -8.59 7.50
CA THR A 240 -3.47 -7.29 8.08
C THR A 240 -2.12 -6.87 7.50
N ALA A 241 -2.08 -5.73 6.84
CA ALA A 241 -0.86 -5.17 6.28
C ALA A 241 -0.57 -3.77 6.80
N ALA A 242 0.67 -3.52 7.18
CA ALA A 242 1.20 -2.23 7.56
C ALA A 242 2.43 -1.94 6.69
N LEU A 243 2.28 -1.02 5.75
CA LEU A 243 3.27 -0.73 4.71
C LEU A 243 3.71 0.74 4.80
N HIS A 244 5.00 0.98 4.81
CA HIS A 244 5.60 2.27 4.51
C HIS A 244 6.30 2.17 3.16
N ASN A 245 6.15 3.17 2.31
CA ASN A 245 6.89 3.28 1.05
C ASN A 245 7.38 4.72 0.83
N ALA A 246 8.67 4.87 0.50
CA ALA A 246 9.29 6.15 0.22
C ALA A 246 8.89 6.73 -1.15
N GLN A 247 8.20 5.95 -1.99
CA GLN A 247 7.79 6.33 -3.34
C GLN A 247 6.35 5.88 -3.63
N ASP A 248 5.96 5.89 -4.91
CA ASP A 248 4.69 5.37 -5.40
C ASP A 248 4.50 3.90 -5.01
N LEU A 249 3.28 3.53 -4.61
CA LEU A 249 2.92 2.16 -4.24
C LEU A 249 1.61 1.75 -4.92
N SER A 250 1.63 0.63 -5.62
CA SER A 250 0.46 -0.02 -6.20
C SER A 250 0.11 -1.31 -5.43
N LEU A 251 -1.17 -1.61 -5.23
CA LEU A 251 -1.64 -2.90 -4.72
C LEU A 251 -2.39 -3.64 -5.82
N ALA A 252 -1.92 -4.81 -6.25
CA ALA A 252 -2.49 -5.54 -7.40
C ALA A 252 -3.68 -6.43 -7.03
N GLU A 253 -3.55 -7.25 -5.98
CA GLU A 253 -4.62 -8.13 -5.47
C GLU A 253 -4.53 -8.14 -3.95
N ALA A 254 -5.57 -7.65 -3.27
CA ALA A 254 -5.56 -7.55 -1.82
C ALA A 254 -7.00 -7.52 -1.30
N SER A 255 -7.58 -8.68 -0.97
CA SER A 255 -8.78 -8.72 -0.13
C SER A 255 -8.31 -8.60 1.32
N LEU A 256 -8.15 -7.38 1.81
CA LEU A 256 -7.55 -7.13 3.12
C LEU A 256 -8.60 -7.04 4.22
N GLY A 257 -8.25 -7.55 5.39
CA GLY A 257 -9.01 -7.28 6.60
C GLY A 257 -8.71 -5.88 7.13
N THR A 258 -7.43 -5.50 7.18
CA THR A 258 -7.00 -4.18 7.68
C THR A 258 -5.74 -3.74 6.94
N LEU A 259 -5.74 -2.50 6.43
CA LEU A 259 -4.60 -1.91 5.71
C LEU A 259 -4.20 -0.59 6.36
N SER A 260 -2.96 -0.53 6.83
CA SER A 260 -2.27 0.69 7.24
C SER A 260 -1.18 1.02 6.22
N VAL A 261 -1.29 2.15 5.53
CA VAL A 261 -0.31 2.56 4.53
C VAL A 261 0.25 3.94 4.85
N SER A 262 1.56 4.10 4.67
CA SER A 262 2.21 5.39 4.57
C SER A 262 3.02 5.47 3.28
N VAL A 263 2.73 6.47 2.46
CA VAL A 263 3.41 6.71 1.18
C VAL A 263 3.85 8.16 1.09
N SER A 264 5.01 8.37 0.46
CA SER A 264 5.47 9.72 0.07
C SER A 264 5.11 10.09 -1.37
N GLY A 265 4.58 9.15 -2.16
CA GLY A 265 4.13 9.34 -3.54
C GLY A 265 2.65 9.03 -3.76
N THR A 266 2.31 8.54 -4.94
CA THR A 266 0.96 8.07 -5.31
C THR A 266 0.64 6.71 -4.71
N PHE A 267 -0.65 6.46 -4.45
CA PHE A 267 -1.11 5.18 -3.95
C PHE A 267 -2.28 4.66 -4.81
N SER A 268 -2.12 3.48 -5.40
CA SER A 268 -3.11 2.90 -6.32
C SER A 268 -3.57 1.52 -5.83
N PRO A 269 -4.67 1.43 -5.06
CA PRO A 269 -5.28 0.15 -4.74
C PRO A 269 -6.06 -0.38 -5.95
N ALA A 270 -5.81 -1.63 -6.39
CA ALA A 270 -6.46 -2.23 -7.56
C ALA A 270 -7.45 -3.37 -7.22
N SER A 271 -7.78 -3.59 -5.95
CA SER A 271 -8.71 -4.69 -5.58
C SER A 271 -10.18 -4.34 -5.86
N SER A 272 -11.03 -5.37 -5.96
CA SER A 272 -12.46 -5.28 -6.31
C SER A 272 -13.34 -4.63 -5.23
N ASP A 273 -12.86 -4.46 -3.99
CA ASP A 273 -13.54 -3.76 -2.90
C ASP A 273 -12.49 -3.36 -1.85
N ASN A 274 -12.09 -2.09 -1.82
CA ASN A 274 -11.00 -1.65 -0.94
C ASN A 274 -11.54 -0.98 0.33
N THR A 275 -11.31 -1.58 1.49
CA THR A 275 -11.47 -0.90 2.79
C THR A 275 -10.11 -0.50 3.33
N ILE A 276 -9.82 0.80 3.35
CA ILE A 276 -8.60 1.36 3.94
C ILE A 276 -8.93 1.89 5.32
N THR A 277 -8.37 1.27 6.35
CA THR A 277 -8.64 1.62 7.75
C THR A 277 -7.76 2.78 8.22
N HIS A 278 -6.47 2.77 7.87
CA HIS A 278 -5.53 3.83 8.19
C HIS A 278 -4.66 4.20 6.98
N LEU A 279 -4.60 5.49 6.65
CA LEU A 279 -3.71 6.01 5.61
C LEU A 279 -3.08 7.31 6.05
N TRP A 280 -1.76 7.34 6.14
CA TRP A 280 -1.00 8.53 6.54
C TRP A 280 -0.01 8.91 5.44
N ALA A 281 -0.29 10.01 4.75
CA ALA A 281 0.63 10.52 3.72
C ALA A 281 1.18 11.89 4.11
N THR A 282 2.50 11.99 4.04
CA THR A 282 3.27 13.23 4.23
C THR A 282 3.65 13.88 2.89
N ALA A 283 3.20 13.30 1.78
CA ALA A 283 3.40 13.83 0.43
C ALA A 283 2.76 15.21 0.25
N ALA A 284 3.36 16.05 -0.61
CA ALA A 284 2.79 17.35 -0.98
C ALA A 284 1.43 17.24 -1.69
N ALA A 285 1.21 16.13 -2.40
CA ALA A 285 -0.08 15.74 -2.95
C ALA A 285 -0.18 14.21 -2.98
N LEU A 286 -1.35 13.68 -2.64
CA LEU A 286 -1.68 12.26 -2.76
C LEU A 286 -2.82 12.10 -3.78
N THR A 287 -2.61 11.21 -4.75
CA THR A 287 -3.69 10.71 -5.61
C THR A 287 -3.99 9.27 -5.22
N LEU A 288 -5.25 9.00 -4.86
CA LEU A 288 -5.79 7.65 -4.79
C LEU A 288 -6.65 7.40 -6.01
N SER A 289 -6.30 6.37 -6.78
CA SER A 289 -7.09 5.89 -7.90
C SER A 289 -7.53 4.46 -7.61
N ASN A 290 -8.83 4.18 -7.65
CA ASN A 290 -9.37 2.83 -7.54
C ASN A 290 -10.27 2.52 -8.74
N ALA A 291 -10.12 1.32 -9.29
CA ALA A 291 -11.00 0.83 -10.36
C ALA A 291 -12.34 0.34 -9.81
N ALA A 292 -12.36 -0.11 -8.55
CA ALA A 292 -13.52 -0.68 -7.86
C ALA A 292 -14.05 0.22 -6.73
N ASP A 293 -14.98 -0.27 -5.91
CA ASP A 293 -15.53 0.49 -4.78
C ASP A 293 -14.45 0.76 -3.72
N LEU A 294 -14.50 1.93 -3.09
CA LEU A 294 -13.50 2.39 -2.14
C LEU A 294 -14.16 2.91 -0.86
N THR A 295 -13.82 2.30 0.28
CA THR A 295 -14.18 2.77 1.62
C THR A 295 -12.93 3.20 2.39
N LEU A 296 -12.93 4.44 2.88
CA LEU A 296 -11.84 5.05 3.63
C LEU A 296 -12.30 5.35 5.06
N HIS A 297 -11.48 5.03 6.06
CA HIS A 297 -11.77 5.37 7.45
C HIS A 297 -10.90 6.52 7.98
N ASP A 298 -9.81 6.20 8.68
CA ASP A 298 -8.96 7.19 9.35
C ASP A 298 -7.80 7.60 8.43
N ILE A 299 -8.06 8.62 7.61
CA ILE A 299 -7.10 9.13 6.63
C ILE A 299 -6.52 10.46 7.12
N ARG A 300 -5.20 10.61 7.13
CA ARG A 300 -4.50 11.86 7.44
C ARG A 300 -3.49 12.21 6.36
N ILE A 301 -3.67 13.36 5.72
CA ILE A 301 -2.84 13.82 4.60
C ILE A 301 -2.28 15.21 4.92
N SER A 302 -0.98 15.42 4.69
CA SER A 302 -0.29 16.70 4.95
C SER A 302 -0.20 17.62 3.72
N GLY A 303 -0.87 17.26 2.64
CA GLY A 303 -0.89 17.98 1.37
C GLY A 303 -2.23 17.83 0.65
N ALA A 304 -2.30 18.10 -0.65
CA ALA A 304 -3.54 17.96 -1.42
C ALA A 304 -3.97 16.49 -1.55
N LEU A 305 -5.29 16.24 -1.62
CA LEU A 305 -5.85 14.91 -1.82
C LEU A 305 -6.71 14.86 -3.10
N THR A 306 -6.41 13.94 -4.00
CA THR A 306 -7.26 13.63 -5.15
C THR A 306 -7.77 12.19 -5.05
N LEU A 307 -9.08 12.00 -5.01
CA LEU A 307 -9.74 10.70 -5.03
C LEU A 307 -10.38 10.47 -6.39
N ARG A 308 -10.01 9.38 -7.07
CA ARG A 308 -10.59 8.95 -8.34
C ARG A 308 -11.07 7.51 -8.20
N VAL A 309 -12.37 7.30 -8.28
CA VAL A 309 -12.98 5.96 -8.21
C VAL A 309 -13.74 5.73 -9.50
N ALA A 310 -13.39 4.69 -10.25
CA ALA A 310 -14.07 4.39 -11.51
C ALA A 310 -15.40 3.65 -11.30
N ALA A 311 -15.57 2.96 -10.17
CA ALA A 311 -16.74 2.16 -9.85
C ALA A 311 -17.87 2.94 -9.14
N ASP A 312 -18.81 2.17 -8.59
CA ASP A 312 -20.13 2.59 -8.20
C ASP A 312 -20.15 3.34 -6.86
N ILE A 313 -19.20 3.10 -5.94
CA ILE A 313 -19.26 3.67 -4.59
C ILE A 313 -17.90 4.18 -4.09
N LEU A 314 -17.88 5.44 -3.65
CA LEU A 314 -16.83 6.01 -2.78
C LEU A 314 -17.41 6.38 -1.42
N GLN A 315 -16.89 5.79 -0.34
CA GLN A 315 -17.31 6.04 1.03
C GLN A 315 -16.15 6.54 1.91
N LEU A 316 -16.38 7.63 2.64
CA LEU A 316 -15.52 8.09 3.74
C LEU A 316 -16.31 7.97 5.05
N VAL A 317 -15.88 7.06 5.94
CA VAL A 317 -16.60 6.62 7.15
C VAL A 317 -15.71 6.82 8.39
N GLY A 318 -16.26 7.00 9.59
CA GLY A 318 -15.47 6.92 10.84
C GLY A 318 -14.99 8.26 11.42
N ALA A 319 -13.85 8.25 12.15
CA ALA A 319 -13.40 9.38 12.98
C ALA A 319 -12.91 10.61 12.17
N GLY A 320 -12.95 10.51 10.84
CA GLY A 320 -12.84 11.61 9.92
C GLY A 320 -11.58 11.56 9.09
N VAL A 321 -11.70 11.91 7.81
CA VAL A 321 -10.58 12.23 6.95
C VAL A 321 -10.09 13.64 7.31
N SER A 322 -8.79 13.79 7.53
CA SER A 322 -8.16 15.08 7.82
C SER A 322 -7.10 15.40 6.79
N VAL A 323 -7.30 16.51 6.07
CA VAL A 323 -6.37 17.02 5.07
C VAL A 323 -5.87 18.39 5.51
N VAL A 324 -4.57 18.46 5.78
CA VAL A 324 -3.89 19.64 6.30
C VAL A 324 -2.90 20.13 5.24
N GLY A 325 -3.06 21.34 4.69
CA GLY A 325 -2.11 21.91 3.73
C GLY A 325 -2.36 21.59 2.24
N GLY A 326 -3.59 21.25 1.88
CA GLY A 326 -4.04 21.22 0.48
C GLY A 326 -5.55 20.98 0.34
N GLY A 327 -6.08 21.25 -0.85
CA GLY A 327 -7.48 21.00 -1.18
C GLY A 327 -7.79 19.50 -1.39
N VAL A 328 -9.08 19.17 -1.35
CA VAL A 328 -9.58 17.81 -1.63
C VAL A 328 -10.42 17.80 -2.89
N ASP A 329 -10.04 17.03 -3.90
CA ASP A 329 -10.84 16.81 -5.11
C ASP A 329 -11.31 15.36 -5.18
N ILE A 330 -12.58 15.16 -5.53
CA ILE A 330 -13.23 13.85 -5.50
C ILE A 330 -13.97 13.61 -6.82
N SER A 331 -13.76 12.45 -7.42
CA SER A 331 -14.49 11.98 -8.59
C SER A 331 -14.82 10.50 -8.46
N ALA A 332 -16.10 10.14 -8.57
CA ALA A 332 -16.56 8.76 -8.60
C ALA A 332 -17.40 8.46 -9.85
N GLY A 333 -17.26 7.25 -10.39
CA GLY A 333 -18.09 6.72 -11.48
C GLY A 333 -19.53 6.44 -11.06
N GLY A 334 -19.79 6.20 -9.78
CA GLY A 334 -21.12 6.14 -9.20
C GLY A 334 -21.32 7.17 -8.09
N SER A 335 -21.84 6.73 -6.94
CA SER A 335 -22.23 7.57 -5.80
C SER A 335 -21.05 7.88 -4.86
N VAL A 336 -21.13 9.03 -4.20
CA VAL A 336 -20.16 9.49 -3.20
C VAL A 336 -20.87 9.69 -1.86
N SER A 337 -20.35 9.10 -0.78
CA SER A 337 -20.82 9.33 0.59
C SER A 337 -19.67 9.74 1.49
N LEU A 338 -19.69 10.98 1.98
CA LEU A 338 -18.64 11.55 2.84
C LEU A 338 -19.20 11.88 4.21
N SER A 339 -18.50 11.45 5.26
CA SER A 339 -18.81 11.83 6.64
C SER A 339 -17.56 12.31 7.37
N ASN A 340 -17.72 13.31 8.24
CA ASN A 340 -16.67 13.81 9.15
C ASN A 340 -15.36 14.25 8.44
N LEU A 341 -15.44 14.67 7.18
CA LEU A 341 -14.27 15.17 6.44
C LEU A 341 -13.91 16.58 6.89
N SER A 342 -12.66 16.78 7.29
CA SER A 342 -12.05 18.08 7.57
C SER A 342 -10.94 18.35 6.56
N ALA A 343 -11.01 19.51 5.90
CA ALA A 343 -10.00 19.95 4.96
C ALA A 343 -9.69 21.42 5.21
N SER A 344 -8.47 21.70 5.67
CA SER A 344 -8.03 23.05 6.06
C SER A 344 -8.10 24.07 4.93
N ASP A 345 -7.76 23.66 3.70
CA ASP A 345 -7.82 24.52 2.50
C ASP A 345 -9.15 24.35 1.73
N GLY A 346 -10.11 23.61 2.31
CA GLY A 346 -11.44 23.38 1.76
C GLY A 346 -11.60 22.10 0.94
N LEU A 347 -12.85 21.79 0.63
CA LEU A 347 -13.23 20.74 -0.31
C LEU A 347 -13.38 21.41 -1.68
N GLY A 348 -12.64 20.93 -2.66
CA GLY A 348 -12.69 21.38 -4.05
C GLY A 348 -14.00 20.95 -4.71
N THR A 349 -13.90 20.23 -5.83
CA THR A 349 -15.10 19.71 -6.48
C THR A 349 -15.34 18.25 -6.10
N VAL A 350 -16.56 17.93 -5.67
CA VAL A 350 -17.06 16.55 -5.57
C VAL A 350 -17.86 16.23 -6.83
N ARG A 351 -17.39 15.26 -7.62
CA ARG A 351 -18.06 14.77 -8.83
C ARG A 351 -18.49 13.32 -8.64
N ALA A 352 -19.73 13.03 -9.00
CA ALA A 352 -20.33 11.69 -8.95
C ALA A 352 -21.23 11.53 -10.18
N ALA A 353 -21.21 10.37 -10.84
CA ALA A 353 -22.25 10.06 -11.82
C ALA A 353 -23.55 9.58 -11.15
N GLY A 354 -23.45 9.01 -9.94
CA GLY A 354 -24.58 8.71 -9.08
C GLY A 354 -24.86 9.83 -8.07
N SER A 355 -25.51 9.49 -6.96
CA SER A 355 -25.90 10.43 -5.90
C SER A 355 -24.73 10.87 -5.00
N ILE A 356 -24.84 12.06 -4.42
CA ILE A 356 -23.86 12.60 -3.46
C ILE A 356 -24.50 12.73 -2.06
N TYR A 357 -23.88 12.16 -1.04
CA TYR A 357 -24.28 12.28 0.36
C TYR A 357 -23.14 12.86 1.19
N LEU A 358 -23.31 14.04 1.75
CA LEU A 358 -22.29 14.74 2.53
C LEU A 358 -22.82 14.99 3.93
N SER A 359 -22.10 14.56 4.96
CA SER A 359 -22.52 14.76 6.35
C SER A 359 -21.39 15.26 7.23
N ARG A 360 -21.70 16.18 8.15
CA ARG A 360 -20.76 16.71 9.17
C ARG A 360 -19.43 17.18 8.59
N LEU A 361 -19.46 17.85 7.45
CA LEU A 361 -18.23 18.33 6.80
C LEU A 361 -17.64 19.54 7.55
N GLY A 362 -16.37 19.45 7.93
CA GLY A 362 -15.58 20.54 8.50
C GLY A 362 -15.08 21.56 7.46
N VAL A 363 -15.78 21.76 6.34
CA VAL A 363 -15.34 22.61 5.23
C VAL A 363 -16.32 23.76 4.97
N ALA A 364 -15.81 24.96 4.78
CA ALA A 364 -16.64 26.17 4.57
C ALA A 364 -17.02 26.42 3.10
N ARG A 365 -16.32 25.79 2.15
CA ARG A 365 -16.52 25.95 0.71
C ARG A 365 -16.55 24.59 0.02
N LEU A 366 -17.39 24.48 -1.00
CA LEU A 366 -17.63 23.24 -1.74
C LEU A 366 -18.19 23.55 -3.14
N SER A 367 -17.85 22.74 -4.14
CA SER A 367 -18.60 22.60 -5.40
C SER A 367 -19.03 21.15 -5.61
N ILE A 368 -20.25 20.93 -6.12
CA ILE A 368 -20.77 19.57 -6.39
C ILE A 368 -21.26 19.42 -7.83
N ARG A 369 -21.02 18.24 -8.40
CA ARG A 369 -21.63 17.77 -9.64
C ARG A 369 -22.11 16.34 -9.48
N SER A 370 -23.42 16.13 -9.52
CA SER A 370 -24.07 14.82 -9.38
C SER A 370 -24.82 14.48 -10.67
N GLY A 371 -24.71 13.25 -11.15
CA GLY A 371 -25.56 12.72 -12.22
C GLY A 371 -26.94 12.29 -11.73
N GLU A 372 -27.17 12.30 -10.40
CA GLU A 372 -28.47 12.09 -9.77
C GLU A 372 -28.75 13.24 -8.77
N GLY A 373 -29.17 12.93 -7.54
CA GLY A 373 -29.41 13.91 -6.48
C GLY A 373 -28.17 14.19 -5.61
N ALA A 374 -28.30 15.16 -4.71
CA ALA A 374 -27.32 15.41 -3.67
C ALA A 374 -27.98 15.78 -2.33
N THR A 375 -27.46 15.25 -1.24
CA THR A 375 -27.83 15.59 0.14
C THR A 375 -26.62 16.11 0.88
N ILE A 376 -26.73 17.28 1.50
CA ILE A 376 -25.72 17.91 2.33
C ILE A 376 -26.33 18.14 3.72
N ASP A 377 -25.89 17.38 4.71
CA ASP A 377 -26.27 17.56 6.12
C ASP A 377 -25.07 18.03 6.94
N ARG A 378 -24.94 19.35 7.09
CA ARG A 378 -23.85 20.02 7.80
C ARG A 378 -24.28 20.50 9.18
N VAL A 379 -25.08 19.69 9.87
CA VAL A 379 -25.51 19.95 11.25
C VAL A 379 -24.65 19.19 12.24
N GLY A 380 -23.98 19.94 13.12
CA GLY A 380 -23.19 19.39 14.20
C GLY A 380 -24.00 19.21 15.50
N PRO A 381 -23.50 18.44 16.48
CA PRO A 381 -23.95 18.60 17.86
C PRO A 381 -23.69 20.05 18.31
N ALA A 382 -24.49 20.60 19.23
CA ALA A 382 -24.45 22.03 19.59
C ALA A 382 -23.07 22.58 20.03
N ALA A 383 -22.14 21.70 20.43
CA ALA A 383 -20.76 22.03 20.76
C ALA A 383 -19.82 22.20 19.53
N GLN A 384 -20.29 21.91 18.32
CA GLN A 384 -19.55 21.98 17.05
C GLN A 384 -20.43 22.57 15.93
N ALA A 385 -21.04 23.74 16.15
CA ALA A 385 -21.74 24.43 15.06
C ALA A 385 -20.76 24.67 13.91
N LEU A 386 -21.01 24.07 12.74
CA LEU A 386 -20.09 24.08 11.61
C LEU A 386 -20.10 25.42 10.84
N GLY A 387 -20.94 26.36 11.27
CA GLY A 387 -21.04 27.72 10.74
C GLY A 387 -21.64 27.78 9.34
N ASP A 388 -21.28 28.85 8.62
CA ASP A 388 -21.78 29.12 7.27
C ASP A 388 -21.18 28.16 6.23
N LEU A 389 -21.93 27.91 5.16
CA LEU A 389 -21.50 27.13 4.00
C LEU A 389 -21.60 27.95 2.73
N THR A 390 -20.54 27.94 1.92
CA THR A 390 -20.56 28.52 0.56
C THR A 390 -20.51 27.42 -0.50
N LEU A 391 -21.52 27.36 -1.37
CA LEU A 391 -21.53 26.47 -2.53
C LEU A 391 -21.08 27.24 -3.78
N LEU A 392 -19.85 27.02 -4.22
CA LEU A 392 -19.22 27.74 -5.33
C LEU A 392 -19.79 27.36 -6.71
N GLY A 393 -20.57 26.28 -6.77
CA GLY A 393 -21.28 25.84 -7.96
C GLY A 393 -21.91 24.47 -7.74
N VAL A 394 -23.14 24.32 -8.22
CA VAL A 394 -23.97 23.13 -8.03
C VAL A 394 -24.55 22.72 -9.37
N SER A 395 -24.39 21.46 -9.74
CA SER A 395 -25.11 20.84 -10.84
C SER A 395 -25.56 19.44 -10.41
N VAL A 396 -26.86 19.25 -10.21
CA VAL A 396 -27.44 17.95 -9.88
C VAL A 396 -28.57 17.65 -10.87
N ALA A 397 -28.74 16.38 -11.23
CA ALA A 397 -29.79 15.95 -12.17
C ALA A 397 -31.05 15.41 -11.48
N GLY A 398 -31.06 15.38 -10.13
CA GLY A 398 -32.22 15.15 -9.27
C GLY A 398 -32.30 16.20 -8.16
N ASP A 399 -32.85 15.81 -7.01
CA ASP A 399 -33.07 16.72 -5.87
C ASP A 399 -31.79 17.18 -5.19
N LEU A 400 -31.82 18.40 -4.64
CA LEU A 400 -30.80 18.93 -3.74
C LEU A 400 -31.39 19.20 -2.36
N SER A 401 -30.95 18.46 -1.35
CA SER A 401 -31.28 18.75 0.05
C SER A 401 -30.07 19.32 0.77
N VAL A 402 -30.20 20.50 1.37
CA VAL A 402 -29.13 21.15 2.14
C VAL A 402 -29.64 21.53 3.53
N ARG A 403 -28.93 21.05 4.55
CA ARG A 403 -29.18 21.38 5.94
C ARG A 403 -27.89 21.92 6.54
N VAL A 404 -27.93 23.11 7.12
CA VAL A 404 -26.75 23.80 7.66
C VAL A 404 -27.09 24.45 9.00
N ASP A 405 -26.12 24.60 9.90
CA ASP A 405 -26.33 25.30 11.16
C ASP A 405 -26.30 26.83 11.00
N GLY A 406 -25.45 27.35 10.09
CA GLY A 406 -25.32 28.78 9.76
C GLY A 406 -26.00 29.19 8.45
N SER A 407 -25.50 30.27 7.84
CA SER A 407 -26.00 30.79 6.55
C SER A 407 -25.51 29.96 5.37
N LEU A 408 -26.29 29.94 4.29
CA LEU A 408 -25.99 29.27 3.04
C LEU A 408 -25.83 30.31 1.92
N LEU A 409 -24.61 30.43 1.40
CA LEU A 409 -24.27 31.33 0.31
C LEU A 409 -24.00 30.53 -0.97
N MET A 410 -24.68 30.86 -2.07
CA MET A 410 -24.46 30.23 -3.37
C MET A 410 -24.11 31.31 -4.40
N PRO A 411 -22.83 31.73 -4.47
CA PRO A 411 -22.40 32.80 -5.36
C PRO A 411 -22.15 32.30 -6.80
N GLY A 412 -22.03 30.98 -7.00
CA GLY A 412 -21.93 30.37 -8.33
C GLY A 412 -23.28 29.87 -8.83
N ALA A 413 -23.33 29.49 -10.10
CA ALA A 413 -24.53 28.95 -10.73
C ALA A 413 -25.01 27.65 -10.04
N VAL A 414 -26.32 27.57 -9.84
CA VAL A 414 -27.01 26.40 -9.30
C VAL A 414 -27.96 25.84 -10.35
N THR A 415 -27.76 24.59 -10.73
CA THR A 415 -28.66 23.86 -11.63
C THR A 415 -29.14 22.60 -10.92
N VAL A 416 -30.45 22.51 -10.73
CA VAL A 416 -31.12 21.35 -10.12
C VAL A 416 -32.12 20.82 -11.15
N GLY A 417 -31.64 19.89 -11.97
CA GLY A 417 -32.39 19.28 -13.08
C GLY A 417 -33.16 18.04 -12.63
N GLY A 418 -34.11 17.59 -13.46
CA GLY A 418 -34.93 16.40 -13.23
C GLY A 418 -36.34 16.62 -13.80
N LEU A 419 -36.88 15.63 -14.53
CA LEU A 419 -38.22 15.73 -15.10
C LEU A 419 -39.27 15.92 -13.98
N VAL A 420 -39.89 17.11 -14.00
CA VAL A 420 -41.17 17.48 -13.34
C VAL A 420 -41.14 17.78 -11.82
N SER A 421 -40.10 17.44 -11.03
CA SER A 421 -40.13 17.77 -9.58
C SER A 421 -38.79 17.86 -8.85
N ALA A 422 -37.74 18.39 -9.48
CA ALA A 422 -36.48 18.59 -8.78
C ALA A 422 -36.62 19.67 -7.70
N ALA A 423 -36.39 19.32 -6.43
CA ALA A 423 -36.60 20.20 -5.28
C ALA A 423 -35.28 20.59 -4.61
N LEU A 424 -35.10 21.89 -4.37
CA LEU A 424 -34.11 22.41 -3.43
C LEU A 424 -34.76 22.58 -2.06
N THR A 425 -34.33 21.83 -1.05
CA THR A 425 -34.75 22.05 0.35
C THR A 425 -33.60 22.62 1.14
N VAL A 426 -33.76 23.83 1.69
CA VAL A 426 -32.79 24.44 2.61
C VAL A 426 -33.37 24.51 4.02
N ALA A 427 -32.72 23.89 5.00
CA ALA A 427 -33.12 23.96 6.39
C ALA A 427 -31.98 24.46 7.30
N GLY A 428 -32.08 25.70 7.75
CA GLY A 428 -31.20 26.32 8.75
C GLY A 428 -31.84 26.38 10.13
N ARG A 429 -31.03 26.29 11.19
CA ARG A 429 -31.50 26.62 12.57
C ARG A 429 -31.52 28.13 12.81
N ARG A 430 -30.59 28.91 12.23
CA ARG A 430 -30.43 30.38 12.38
C ARG A 430 -29.51 30.99 11.28
N GLY A 431 -29.94 31.01 10.02
CA GLY A 431 -29.10 31.53 8.95
C GLY A 431 -29.88 32.00 7.73
N ASP A 432 -29.23 32.86 6.95
CA ASP A 432 -29.78 33.39 5.71
C ASP A 432 -29.44 32.46 4.53
N LEU A 433 -30.32 32.39 3.55
CA LEU A 433 -30.06 31.80 2.24
C LEU A 433 -29.84 32.92 1.22
N THR A 434 -28.74 32.87 0.48
CA THR A 434 -28.51 33.77 -0.65
C THR A 434 -28.12 32.99 -1.90
N MET A 435 -28.97 33.06 -2.92
CA MET A 435 -28.79 32.45 -4.24
C MET A 435 -28.98 33.52 -5.31
N SER A 436 -27.96 34.35 -5.54
CA SER A 436 -28.08 35.57 -6.36
C SER A 436 -27.48 35.46 -7.76
N HIS A 437 -26.97 34.29 -8.16
CA HIS A 437 -26.28 34.14 -9.44
C HIS A 437 -27.28 34.14 -10.61
N ALA A 438 -27.02 34.97 -11.63
CA ALA A 438 -27.91 35.22 -12.78
C ALA A 438 -28.13 34.03 -13.73
N ALA A 439 -27.55 32.86 -13.42
CA ALA A 439 -27.63 31.65 -14.23
C ALA A 439 -28.16 30.45 -13.43
N ASN A 440 -28.82 30.71 -12.29
CA ASN A 440 -29.50 29.68 -11.54
C ASN A 440 -30.67 29.10 -12.35
N ARG A 441 -30.91 27.79 -12.22
CA ARG A 441 -31.95 27.05 -12.94
C ARG A 441 -32.58 26.03 -12.01
N ILE A 442 -33.76 26.33 -11.47
CA ILE A 442 -34.41 25.58 -10.39
C ILE A 442 -35.91 25.52 -10.65
N ASN A 443 -36.48 24.31 -10.66
CA ASN A 443 -37.92 24.13 -10.86
C ASN A 443 -38.73 24.37 -9.58
N THR A 444 -38.28 23.82 -8.45
CA THR A 444 -38.96 23.92 -7.16
C THR A 444 -37.99 24.24 -6.04
N VAL A 445 -38.36 25.17 -5.16
CA VAL A 445 -37.55 25.53 -3.98
C VAL A 445 -38.39 25.65 -2.70
N ALA A 446 -37.93 25.00 -1.65
CA ALA A 446 -38.49 25.07 -0.30
C ALA A 446 -37.40 25.53 0.68
N VAL A 447 -37.73 26.46 1.57
CA VAL A 447 -36.76 27.15 2.43
C VAL A 447 -37.23 27.29 3.86
N ARG A 448 -36.29 27.12 4.79
CA ARG A 448 -36.50 27.34 6.21
C ARG A 448 -35.25 27.97 6.82
N GLY A 449 -35.41 29.10 7.51
CA GLY A 449 -34.28 29.89 8.02
C GLY A 449 -34.69 31.28 8.49
N ASP A 450 -33.77 32.24 8.41
CA ASP A 450 -34.02 33.63 8.80
C ASP A 450 -34.47 34.45 7.60
N HIS A 451 -33.59 34.77 6.65
CA HIS A 451 -33.95 35.40 5.38
C HIS A 451 -33.63 34.49 4.20
N ALA A 452 -34.33 34.67 3.08
CA ALA A 452 -33.99 34.02 1.83
C ALA A 452 -34.02 35.01 0.66
N VAL A 453 -32.96 35.00 -0.14
CA VAL A 453 -32.86 35.69 -1.43
C VAL A 453 -32.63 34.65 -2.51
N ILE A 454 -33.57 34.55 -3.44
CA ILE A 454 -33.57 33.55 -4.52
C ILE A 454 -33.71 34.27 -5.85
N HIS A 455 -32.71 34.11 -6.71
CA HIS A 455 -32.77 34.50 -8.10
C HIS A 455 -32.73 33.25 -8.96
N ASP A 456 -33.73 33.08 -9.82
CA ASP A 456 -33.82 32.02 -10.81
C ASP A 456 -33.88 32.61 -12.22
N ALA A 457 -33.12 32.00 -13.13
CA ALA A 457 -32.96 32.46 -14.51
C ALA A 457 -33.68 31.57 -15.52
N ASP A 458 -34.40 30.53 -15.10
CA ASP A 458 -34.99 29.51 -15.97
C ASP A 458 -36.51 29.42 -15.79
N GLY A 459 -37.25 30.09 -16.66
CA GLY A 459 -38.69 29.87 -16.79
C GLY A 459 -39.47 29.98 -15.46
N ASP A 460 -40.43 29.08 -15.28
CA ASP A 460 -41.35 29.09 -14.16
C ASP A 460 -40.70 28.51 -12.89
N LEU A 461 -40.81 29.23 -11.77
CA LEU A 461 -40.32 28.81 -10.47
C LEU A 461 -41.50 28.41 -9.57
N THR A 462 -41.45 27.22 -9.01
CA THR A 462 -42.42 26.79 -7.99
C THR A 462 -41.85 27.01 -6.58
N LEU A 463 -42.49 27.87 -5.79
CA LEU A 463 -42.19 28.02 -4.37
C LEU A 463 -42.93 26.94 -3.58
N GLY A 464 -42.17 26.05 -2.96
CA GLY A 464 -42.65 25.08 -1.97
C GLY A 464 -42.90 25.72 -0.60
N ASP A 465 -42.80 24.92 0.46
CA ASP A 465 -42.87 25.44 1.83
C ASP A 465 -41.76 26.47 2.09
N ALA A 466 -42.16 27.65 2.56
CA ALA A 466 -41.25 28.71 2.98
C ALA A 466 -41.57 29.12 4.41
N LEU A 467 -40.70 28.76 5.36
CA LEU A 467 -40.86 29.12 6.77
C LEU A 467 -39.66 29.93 7.25
N LEU A 468 -39.80 31.26 7.19
CA LEU A 468 -38.73 32.22 7.44
C LEU A 468 -39.08 33.11 8.64
N SER A 469 -38.14 33.29 9.56
CA SER A 469 -38.31 34.20 10.70
C SER A 469 -38.22 35.68 10.26
N GLY A 470 -37.54 35.94 9.14
CA GLY A 470 -37.29 37.24 8.54
C GLY A 470 -38.03 37.43 7.21
N GLY A 471 -37.29 37.76 6.16
CA GLY A 471 -37.82 38.20 4.86
C GLY A 471 -37.53 37.24 3.71
N LEU A 472 -38.37 37.28 2.68
CA LEU A 472 -38.24 36.50 1.45
C LEU A 472 -38.14 37.44 0.25
N THR A 473 -37.08 37.30 -0.55
CA THR A 473 -36.96 37.96 -1.86
C THR A 473 -36.80 36.89 -2.92
N VAL A 474 -37.71 36.85 -3.88
CA VAL A 474 -37.67 35.90 -5.00
C VAL A 474 -37.82 36.67 -6.30
N SER A 475 -36.94 36.38 -7.25
CA SER A 475 -37.05 36.86 -8.63
C SER A 475 -36.85 35.69 -9.59
N ALA A 476 -37.74 35.52 -10.57
CA ALA A 476 -37.62 34.49 -11.60
C ALA A 476 -37.82 35.09 -12.99
N SER A 477 -37.29 34.42 -14.03
CA SER A 477 -37.47 34.89 -15.42
C SER A 477 -38.84 34.57 -16.02
N GLY A 478 -39.55 33.58 -15.47
CA GLY A 478 -40.92 33.18 -15.84
C GLY A 478 -41.90 33.28 -14.67
N VAL A 479 -42.95 32.47 -14.68
CA VAL A 479 -44.05 32.56 -13.69
C VAL A 479 -43.61 31.97 -12.35
N ILE A 480 -43.79 32.74 -11.29
CA ILE A 480 -43.65 32.23 -9.93
C ILE A 480 -44.98 31.65 -9.48
N THR A 481 -45.03 30.34 -9.26
CA THR A 481 -46.19 29.63 -8.74
C THR A 481 -45.95 29.20 -7.30
N GLY A 482 -46.99 29.22 -6.46
CA GLY A 482 -46.93 28.57 -5.16
C GLY A 482 -47.36 27.11 -5.29
N ALA A 483 -46.59 26.17 -4.74
CA ALA A 483 -47.08 24.82 -4.51
C ALA A 483 -48.19 24.83 -3.44
N VAL A 484 -48.75 23.66 -3.12
CA VAL A 484 -49.74 23.42 -2.04
C VAL A 484 -49.18 23.68 -0.62
N GLY A 485 -48.01 24.32 -0.52
CA GLY A 485 -47.27 24.56 0.72
C GLY A 485 -47.63 25.86 1.44
N THR A 486 -47.10 26.03 2.65
CA THR A 486 -47.27 27.24 3.46
C THR A 486 -46.12 28.22 3.25
N ILE A 487 -46.45 29.46 2.89
CA ILE A 487 -45.50 30.58 2.90
C ILE A 487 -45.75 31.41 4.17
N SER A 488 -44.79 31.40 5.08
CA SER A 488 -44.82 32.13 6.35
C SER A 488 -43.50 32.87 6.52
N VAL A 489 -43.56 34.19 6.50
CA VAL A 489 -42.43 35.11 6.66
C VAL A 489 -42.71 36.03 7.84
N GLY A 490 -41.71 36.29 8.68
CA GLY A 490 -41.88 37.14 9.87
C GLY A 490 -41.86 38.64 9.58
N SER A 491 -41.43 39.06 8.38
CA SER A 491 -41.38 40.47 7.99
C SER A 491 -42.05 40.75 6.64
N SER A 492 -41.29 40.73 5.54
CA SER A 492 -41.77 41.09 4.20
C SER A 492 -41.41 40.03 3.16
N ALA A 493 -42.28 39.89 2.15
CA ALA A 493 -42.02 39.10 0.95
C ALA A 493 -42.06 40.01 -0.28
N LEU A 494 -41.01 39.96 -1.10
CA LEU A 494 -40.94 40.58 -2.42
C LEU A 494 -40.79 39.47 -3.46
N ILE A 495 -41.76 39.38 -4.37
CA ILE A 495 -41.82 38.37 -5.43
C ILE A 495 -41.96 39.14 -6.75
N SER A 496 -40.99 38.99 -7.65
CA SER A 496 -40.92 39.76 -8.91
C SER A 496 -40.69 38.90 -10.14
#